data_AF-A0A7V5JKE1-F1
#
_entry.id   AF-A0A7V5JKE1-F1
#
_cell.length_a   1.000
_cell.length_b   1.000
_cell.length_c   1.000
_cell.angle_alpha   90.00
_cell.angle_beta   90.00
_cell.angle_gamma   90.00
#
_symmetry.space_group_name_H-M   'P 1'
#
loop_
_entity.id
_entity.type
_entity.pdbx_description
1 polymer ?
#
loop_
_entity_poly.entity_id
_entity_poly.type
_entity_poly.pdbx_seq_one_letter_code
_entity_poly.pdbx_strand_id
1 'polypeptide(L)'
;MLLSTCKARGFTMMELLVSILVLSVGLLGLASLQTTGLRHNASAWQRTLATELAADMADRIRANSLGANKGNYDNIQPGAHTDCLTQNGGCATPAAVADADAAQWFAALANRLPGGTGSVTGTAIAGGDARRFTIRVMWDDERRGVTGRNCSGNPAVDLTCFTMQFIH
;
A
#
# COMPACT_ATOMS: atom_id res chain seq x y z
N MET A 1 -63.35 23.25 39.46
CA MET A 1 -61.95 23.05 39.04
C MET A 1 -61.81 21.61 38.57
N LEU A 2 -62.05 21.35 37.29
CA LEU A 2 -62.01 20.00 36.71
C LEU A 2 -60.55 19.66 36.41
N LEU A 3 -59.92 18.83 37.25
CA LEU A 3 -58.63 18.24 36.97
C LEU A 3 -58.80 17.21 35.85
N SER A 4 -58.49 17.63 34.62
CA SER A 4 -58.33 16.71 33.50
C SER A 4 -57.10 15.85 33.76
N THR A 5 -57.30 14.60 34.15
CA THR A 5 -56.22 13.61 34.20
C THR A 5 -55.85 13.23 32.78
N CYS A 6 -54.69 13.68 32.31
CA CYS A 6 -54.07 13.14 31.11
C CYS A 6 -53.91 11.64 31.29
N LYS A 7 -54.62 10.86 30.49
CA LYS A 7 -54.50 9.42 30.44
C LYS A 7 -53.10 9.08 29.91
N ALA A 8 -52.16 8.86 30.82
CA ALA A 8 -50.86 8.31 30.47
C ALA A 8 -51.11 6.95 29.80
N ARG A 9 -50.95 6.88 28.47
CA ARG A 9 -50.93 5.62 27.75
C ARG A 9 -49.66 4.91 28.19
N GLY A 10 -49.79 3.99 29.14
CA GLY A 10 -48.68 3.15 29.59
C GLY A 10 -48.09 2.41 28.40
N PHE A 11 -46.75 2.45 28.29
CA PHE A 11 -46.01 1.66 27.32
C PHE A 11 -46.42 0.19 27.45
N THR A 12 -46.86 -0.41 26.36
CA THR A 12 -47.20 -1.84 26.38
C THR A 12 -45.92 -2.67 26.35
N MET A 13 -45.90 -3.86 26.98
CA MET A 13 -44.73 -4.76 26.92
C MET A 13 -44.34 -5.11 25.47
N MET A 14 -45.33 -5.18 24.57
CA MET A 14 -45.13 -5.36 23.13
C MET A 14 -44.35 -4.21 22.49
N GLU A 15 -44.58 -2.98 22.93
CA GLU A 15 -43.92 -1.79 22.38
C GLU A 15 -42.44 -1.72 22.75
N LEU A 16 -42.08 -2.15 23.96
CA LEU A 16 -40.68 -2.31 24.36
C LEU A 16 -40.00 -3.46 23.61
N LEU A 17 -40.67 -4.60 23.42
CA LEU A 17 -40.13 -5.72 22.66
C LEU A 17 -39.86 -5.33 21.20
N VAL A 18 -40.79 -4.61 20.56
CA VAL A 18 -40.60 -4.09 19.20
C VAL A 18 -39.49 -3.04 19.16
N SER A 19 -39.40 -2.16 20.16
CA SER A 19 -38.33 -1.15 20.25
C SER A 19 -36.94 -1.80 20.35
N ILE A 20 -36.79 -2.81 21.20
CA ILE A 20 -35.53 -3.56 21.36
C ILE A 20 -35.21 -4.33 20.08
N LEU A 21 -36.20 -4.92 19.40
CA LEU A 21 -36.01 -5.60 18.12
C LEU A 21 -35.46 -4.64 17.06
N VAL A 22 -36.12 -3.49 16.87
CA VAL A 22 -35.70 -2.47 15.89
C VAL A 22 -34.31 -1.93 16.22
N LEU A 23 -34.04 -1.64 17.50
CA LEU A 23 -32.72 -1.19 17.96
C LEU A 23 -31.64 -2.24 17.67
N SER A 24 -31.93 -3.52 17.96
CA SER A 24 -30.98 -4.62 17.73
C SER A 24 -30.62 -4.78 16.26
N VAL A 25 -31.62 -4.71 15.36
CA VAL A 25 -31.39 -4.73 13.90
C VAL A 25 -30.56 -3.53 13.46
N GLY A 26 -30.86 -2.33 14.00
CA GLY A 26 -30.09 -1.11 13.73
C GLY A 26 -28.61 -1.23 14.14
N LEU A 27 -28.35 -1.79 15.32
CA LEU A 27 -26.99 -1.99 15.83
C LEU A 27 -26.18 -3.01 15.01
N LEU A 28 -26.82 -4.08 14.51
CA LEU A 28 -26.17 -5.03 13.59
C LEU A 28 -25.79 -4.37 12.25
N GLY A 29 -26.66 -3.48 11.74
CA GLY A 29 -26.35 -2.66 10.58
C GLY A 29 -25.14 -1.76 10.79
N LEU A 30 -25.09 -1.04 11.93
CA LEU A 30 -23.96 -0.19 12.30
C LEU A 30 -22.65 -0.97 12.47
N ALA A 31 -22.68 -2.14 13.11
CA ALA A 31 -21.51 -3.00 13.26
C ALA A 31 -20.93 -3.42 11.91
N SER A 32 -21.80 -3.77 10.95
CA SER A 32 -21.39 -4.13 9.59
C SER A 32 -20.73 -2.96 8.85
N LEU A 33 -21.27 -1.75 8.99
CA LEU A 33 -20.67 -0.54 8.43
C LEU A 33 -19.31 -0.22 9.09
N GLN A 34 -19.20 -0.37 10.40
CA GLN A 34 -17.96 -0.13 11.13
C GLN A 34 -16.84 -1.05 10.66
N THR A 35 -17.10 -2.35 10.47
CA THR A 35 -16.10 -3.30 9.97
C THR A 35 -15.65 -2.98 8.55
N THR A 36 -16.59 -2.60 7.68
CA THR A 36 -16.30 -2.21 6.30
C THR A 36 -15.47 -0.94 6.25
N GLY A 37 -15.80 0.06 7.08
CA GLY A 37 -15.03 1.30 7.23
C GLY A 37 -13.59 1.05 7.67
N LEU A 38 -13.36 0.15 8.64
CA LEU A 38 -12.01 -0.22 9.07
C LEU A 38 -11.20 -0.87 7.94
N ARG A 39 -11.81 -1.76 7.15
CA ARG A 39 -11.14 -2.38 5.99
C ARG A 39 -10.74 -1.35 4.95
N HIS A 40 -11.63 -0.41 4.62
CA HIS A 40 -11.30 0.67 3.69
C HIS A 40 -10.20 1.58 4.22
N ASN A 41 -10.21 1.90 5.51
CA ASN A 41 -9.16 2.71 6.12
C ASN A 41 -7.79 2.00 6.06
N ALA A 42 -7.75 0.70 6.34
CA ALA A 42 -6.52 -0.10 6.23
C ALA A 42 -5.99 -0.15 4.78
N SER A 43 -6.86 -0.33 3.79
CA SER A 43 -6.48 -0.31 2.37
C SER A 43 -5.96 1.05 1.93
N ALA A 44 -6.62 2.14 2.35
CA ALA A 44 -6.17 3.51 2.08
C ALA A 44 -4.80 3.78 2.70
N TRP A 45 -4.57 3.34 3.94
CA TRP A 45 -3.27 3.44 4.61
C TRP A 45 -2.16 2.70 3.85
N GLN A 46 -2.43 1.47 3.38
CA GLN A 46 -1.46 0.71 2.58
C GLN A 46 -1.13 1.40 1.26
N ARG A 47 -2.10 2.04 0.60
CA ARG A 47 -1.86 2.84 -0.61
C ARG A 47 -0.96 4.05 -0.33
N THR A 48 -1.13 4.70 0.82
CA THR A 48 -0.23 5.77 1.26
C THR A 48 1.19 5.25 1.43
N LEU A 49 1.37 4.13 2.14
CA LEU A 49 2.69 3.49 2.31
C LEU A 49 3.32 3.09 0.97
N ALA A 50 2.53 2.53 0.04
CA ALA A 50 3.01 2.16 -1.28
C ALA A 50 3.49 3.38 -2.09
N THR A 51 2.79 4.52 -1.96
CA THR A 51 3.17 5.79 -2.60
C THR A 51 4.45 6.34 -1.99
N GLU A 52 4.58 6.32 -0.66
CA GLU A 52 5.79 6.72 0.06
C GLU A 52 7.00 5.87 -0.36
N LEU A 53 6.85 4.55 -0.41
CA LEU A 53 7.92 3.63 -0.79
C LEU A 53 8.31 3.76 -2.28
N ALA A 54 7.37 4.11 -3.15
CA ALA A 54 7.69 4.42 -4.54
C ALA A 54 8.49 5.74 -4.64
N ALA A 55 8.09 6.77 -3.89
CA ALA A 55 8.81 8.04 -3.80
C ALA A 55 10.22 7.86 -3.24
N ASP A 56 10.38 7.08 -2.16
CA ASP A 56 11.69 6.74 -1.57
C ASP A 56 12.64 6.14 -2.61
N MET A 57 12.18 5.16 -3.41
CA MET A 57 13.01 4.59 -4.47
C MET A 57 13.33 5.61 -5.59
N ALA A 58 12.39 6.50 -5.95
CA ALA A 58 12.70 7.55 -6.91
C ALA A 58 13.75 8.53 -6.40
N ASP A 59 13.68 8.88 -5.11
CA ASP A 59 14.65 9.79 -4.49
C ASP A 59 16.04 9.14 -4.38
N ARG A 60 16.12 7.84 -4.10
CA ARG A 60 17.36 7.05 -4.17
C ARG A 60 17.97 7.06 -5.57
N ILE A 61 17.17 6.81 -6.60
CA ILE A 61 17.62 6.86 -8.01
C ILE A 61 18.17 8.26 -8.35
N ARG A 62 17.48 9.33 -7.92
CA ARG A 62 17.94 10.71 -8.13
C ARG A 62 19.22 11.03 -7.38
N ALA A 63 19.36 10.52 -6.15
CA ALA A 63 20.55 10.73 -5.32
C ALA A 63 21.79 10.05 -5.93
N ASN A 64 21.62 8.89 -6.57
CA ASN A 64 22.66 8.17 -7.29
C ASN A 64 22.58 8.42 -8.81
N SER A 65 22.63 9.69 -9.21
CA SER A 65 22.47 10.10 -10.62
C SER A 65 23.46 9.43 -11.59
N LEU A 66 24.71 9.23 -11.14
CA LEU A 66 25.72 8.55 -11.94
C LEU A 66 25.34 7.08 -12.18
N GLY A 67 24.82 6.39 -11.16
CA GLY A 67 24.32 5.02 -11.28
C GLY A 67 23.05 4.94 -12.13
N ALA A 68 22.15 5.91 -11.96
CA ALA A 68 20.95 6.04 -12.77
C ALA A 68 21.31 6.16 -14.25
N ASN A 69 22.13 7.12 -14.65
CA ASN A 69 22.50 7.36 -16.05
C ASN A 69 23.23 6.17 -16.67
N LYS A 70 24.03 5.43 -15.88
CA LYS A 70 24.71 4.19 -16.31
C LYS A 70 23.79 2.97 -16.43
N GLY A 71 22.52 3.09 -16.05
CA GLY A 71 21.54 2.00 -16.14
C GLY A 71 21.57 1.02 -14.97
N ASN A 72 22.20 1.36 -13.85
CA ASN A 72 22.30 0.45 -12.70
C ASN A 72 20.93 0.16 -12.04
N TYR A 73 19.92 1.00 -12.31
CA TYR A 73 18.54 0.81 -11.83
C TYR A 73 17.59 0.29 -12.94
N ASP A 74 18.11 -0.12 -14.09
CA ASP A 74 17.28 -0.46 -15.26
C ASP A 74 16.42 -1.71 -15.07
N ASN A 75 16.84 -2.60 -14.18
CA ASN A 75 16.17 -3.87 -13.96
C ASN A 75 16.29 -4.32 -12.51
N ILE A 76 15.69 -3.57 -11.59
CA ILE A 76 15.57 -3.99 -10.19
C ILE A 76 14.33 -4.88 -10.09
N GLN A 77 14.54 -6.17 -9.80
CA GLN A 77 13.49 -7.18 -9.68
C GLN A 77 13.52 -7.80 -8.29
N PRO A 78 12.40 -8.39 -7.81
CA PRO A 78 12.40 -9.08 -6.53
C PRO A 78 13.47 -10.17 -6.49
N GLY A 79 14.31 -10.16 -5.47
CA GLY A 79 15.42 -11.09 -5.36
C GLY A 79 16.39 -10.71 -4.25
N ALA A 80 17.51 -11.42 -4.21
CA ALA A 80 18.61 -11.09 -3.32
C ALA A 80 19.40 -9.91 -3.89
N HIS A 81 19.61 -8.92 -3.03
CA HIS A 81 20.41 -7.72 -3.29
C HIS A 81 21.40 -7.54 -2.14
N THR A 82 22.55 -6.94 -2.42
CA THR A 82 23.64 -6.75 -1.47
C THR A 82 23.60 -5.35 -0.90
N ASP A 83 23.38 -5.23 0.41
CA ASP A 83 23.56 -3.96 1.10
C ASP A 83 25.03 -3.71 1.44
N CYS A 84 25.74 -2.97 0.58
CA CYS A 84 27.14 -2.58 0.80
C CYS A 84 27.35 -1.71 2.05
N LEU A 85 26.31 -1.09 2.62
CA LEU A 85 26.43 -0.33 3.87
C LEU A 85 26.60 -1.22 5.09
N THR A 86 26.25 -2.50 4.98
CA THR A 86 26.48 -3.52 6.02
C THR A 86 27.86 -4.18 5.92
N GLN A 87 28.62 -3.88 4.86
CA GLN A 87 29.92 -4.48 4.60
C GLN A 87 31.08 -3.59 5.04
N ASN A 88 32.20 -4.22 5.42
CA ASN A 88 33.40 -3.52 5.85
C ASN A 88 34.12 -2.93 4.63
N GLY A 89 33.75 -1.71 4.24
CA GLY A 89 34.20 -1.06 3.01
C GLY A 89 33.16 -0.11 2.39
N GLY A 90 31.90 -0.19 2.83
CA GLY A 90 30.82 0.67 2.34
C GLY A 90 30.57 0.51 0.84
N CYS A 91 29.91 1.50 0.26
CA CYS A 91 29.52 1.49 -1.14
C CYS A 91 30.56 2.20 -2.03
N ALA A 92 31.48 1.43 -2.60
CA ALA A 92 32.59 1.97 -3.39
C ALA A 92 32.23 2.36 -4.83
N THR A 93 31.10 1.87 -5.37
CA THR A 93 30.69 2.16 -6.75
C THR A 93 29.21 2.55 -6.82
N PRO A 94 28.82 3.36 -7.84
CA PRO A 94 27.42 3.67 -8.11
C PRO A 94 26.54 2.44 -8.40
N ALA A 95 27.13 1.31 -8.81
CA ALA A 95 26.41 0.05 -8.97
C ALA A 95 26.17 -0.62 -7.61
N ALA A 96 27.16 -0.60 -6.71
CA ALA A 96 26.99 -1.09 -5.35
C ALA A 96 25.94 -0.29 -4.58
N VAL A 97 25.92 1.04 -4.74
CA VAL A 97 24.87 1.89 -4.15
C VAL A 97 23.48 1.48 -4.66
N ALA A 98 23.31 1.24 -5.96
CA ALA A 98 22.03 0.82 -6.53
C ALA A 98 21.56 -0.55 -6.00
N ASP A 99 22.49 -1.49 -5.80
CA ASP A 99 22.17 -2.80 -5.21
C ASP A 99 21.80 -2.67 -3.71
N ALA A 100 22.47 -1.80 -2.97
CA ALA A 100 22.11 -1.50 -1.58
C ALA A 100 20.75 -0.81 -1.46
N ASP A 101 20.45 0.14 -2.35
CA ASP A 101 19.13 0.77 -2.43
C ASP A 101 18.04 -0.26 -2.69
N ALA A 102 18.27 -1.19 -3.62
CA ALA A 102 17.34 -2.29 -3.88
C ALA A 102 17.16 -3.19 -2.65
N ALA A 103 18.25 -3.58 -1.98
CA ALA A 103 18.20 -4.40 -0.77
C ALA A 103 17.36 -3.74 0.34
N GLN A 104 17.62 -2.46 0.61
CA GLN A 104 16.92 -1.69 1.64
C GLN A 104 15.45 -1.46 1.27
N TRP A 105 15.18 -1.16 0.00
CA TRP A 105 13.83 -0.94 -0.49
C TRP A 105 12.98 -2.21 -0.42
N PHE A 106 13.51 -3.36 -0.83
CA PHE A 106 12.80 -4.64 -0.69
C PHE A 106 12.58 -5.04 0.76
N ALA A 107 13.55 -4.78 1.65
CA ALA A 107 13.37 -4.97 3.08
C ALA A 107 12.24 -4.07 3.62
N ALA A 108 12.19 -2.80 3.21
CA ALA A 108 11.14 -1.87 3.61
C ALA A 108 9.76 -2.29 3.08
N LEU A 109 9.67 -2.73 1.83
CA LEU A 109 8.46 -3.28 1.23
C LEU A 109 7.93 -4.48 2.02
N ALA A 110 8.78 -5.46 2.30
CA ALA A 110 8.41 -6.67 3.03
C ALA A 110 7.98 -6.37 4.48
N ASN A 111 8.60 -5.38 5.13
CA ASN A 111 8.31 -5.04 6.52
C ASN A 111 7.06 -4.16 6.68
N ARG A 112 6.73 -3.33 5.69
CA ARG A 112 5.65 -2.32 5.81
C ARG A 112 4.37 -2.72 5.09
N LEU A 113 4.43 -3.57 4.07
CA LEU A 113 3.27 -3.99 3.28
C LEU A 113 3.05 -5.52 3.38
N PRO A 114 1.80 -5.99 3.49
CA PRO A 114 1.49 -7.42 3.45
C PRO A 114 1.90 -8.02 2.10
N GLY A 115 2.84 -8.98 2.10
CA GLY A 115 3.36 -9.56 0.86
C GLY A 115 4.03 -8.52 -0.05
N GLY A 116 4.57 -7.45 0.54
CA GLY A 116 5.15 -6.32 -0.18
C GLY A 116 6.29 -6.73 -1.10
N THR A 117 6.20 -6.30 -2.36
CA THR A 117 7.22 -6.52 -3.39
C THR A 117 7.18 -5.37 -4.38
N GLY A 118 8.15 -5.29 -5.29
CA GLY A 118 8.23 -4.22 -6.27
C GLY A 118 9.11 -4.53 -7.45
N SER A 119 9.17 -3.62 -8.42
CA SER A 119 10.13 -3.68 -9.51
C SER A 119 10.45 -2.27 -10.00
N VAL A 120 11.66 -2.05 -10.47
CA VAL A 120 12.07 -0.82 -11.18
C VAL A 120 12.54 -1.21 -12.56
N THR A 121 11.99 -0.52 -13.56
CA THR A 121 12.47 -0.62 -14.94
C THR A 121 12.92 0.75 -15.43
N GLY A 122 14.15 0.83 -15.90
CA GLY A 122 14.74 2.03 -16.50
C GLY A 122 14.96 1.85 -17.99
N THR A 123 14.57 2.83 -18.78
CA THR A 123 14.78 2.83 -20.24
C THR A 123 15.48 4.11 -20.66
N ALA A 124 16.59 3.99 -21.38
CA ALA A 124 17.29 5.13 -21.97
C ALA A 124 16.36 5.89 -22.93
N ILE A 125 16.45 7.21 -22.92
CA ILE A 125 15.74 8.09 -23.85
C ILE A 125 16.71 8.45 -24.97
N ALA A 126 16.27 8.28 -26.23
CA ALA A 126 17.11 8.60 -27.38
C ALA A 126 17.54 10.08 -27.37
N GLY A 127 18.83 10.33 -27.62
CA GLY A 127 19.37 11.68 -27.75
C GLY A 127 20.03 12.28 -26.50
N GLY A 128 20.29 11.50 -25.44
CA GLY A 128 21.06 11.94 -24.29
C GLY A 128 21.26 10.88 -23.21
N ASP A 129 21.73 11.31 -22.03
CA ASP A 129 21.94 10.44 -20.86
C ASP A 129 20.67 10.23 -20.02
N ALA A 130 19.58 10.93 -20.38
CA ALA A 130 18.32 10.88 -19.66
C ALA A 130 17.65 9.51 -19.75
N ARG A 131 17.01 9.09 -18.66
CA ARG A 131 16.34 7.80 -18.55
C ARG A 131 14.94 7.96 -17.98
N ARG A 132 14.02 7.14 -18.49
CA ARG A 132 12.67 7.01 -17.96
C ARG A 132 12.63 5.83 -17.00
N PHE A 133 12.24 6.09 -15.76
CA PHE A 133 12.06 5.06 -14.75
C PHE A 133 10.59 4.81 -14.49
N THR A 134 10.23 3.54 -14.38
CA THR A 134 8.92 3.06 -13.94
C THR A 134 9.14 2.25 -12.66
N ILE A 135 8.66 2.77 -11.55
CA ILE A 135 8.68 2.10 -10.24
C ILE A 135 7.31 1.52 -10.00
N ARG A 136 7.28 0.24 -9.62
CA ARG A 136 6.06 -0.47 -9.29
C ARG A 136 6.17 -1.07 -7.91
N VAL A 137 5.20 -0.74 -7.06
CA VAL A 137 5.03 -1.29 -5.72
C VAL A 137 3.79 -2.16 -5.70
N MET A 138 3.89 -3.35 -5.12
CA MET A 138 2.84 -4.39 -5.13
C MET A 138 2.66 -4.97 -3.73
N TRP A 139 1.42 -5.24 -3.33
CA TRP A 139 1.09 -5.83 -2.04
C TRP A 139 -0.26 -6.57 -2.06
N ASP A 140 -0.47 -7.43 -1.06
CA ASP A 140 -1.69 -8.22 -0.87
C ASP A 140 -2.65 -7.50 0.08
N ASP A 141 -3.39 -6.53 -0.45
CA ASP A 141 -4.43 -5.78 0.28
C ASP A 141 -5.51 -6.72 0.85
N GLU A 142 -5.83 -7.74 0.04
CA GLU A 142 -6.71 -8.88 0.24
C GLU A 142 -6.40 -9.80 1.43
N ARG A 143 -5.11 -9.91 1.77
CA ARG A 143 -4.55 -11.05 2.51
C ARG A 143 -4.99 -12.41 1.95
N ARG A 144 -5.09 -12.51 0.62
CA ARG A 144 -5.50 -13.73 -0.08
C ARG A 144 -4.35 -14.70 -0.35
N GLY A 145 -3.10 -14.30 -0.13
CA GLY A 145 -1.91 -15.09 -0.45
C GLY A 145 -1.62 -15.18 -1.94
N VAL A 146 -2.15 -14.23 -2.74
CA VAL A 146 -1.86 -14.15 -4.18
C VAL A 146 -0.43 -13.69 -4.40
N THR A 147 0.19 -14.15 -5.49
CA THR A 147 1.59 -13.82 -5.84
C THR A 147 1.74 -13.27 -7.25
N GLY A 148 0.64 -13.13 -8.00
CA GLY A 148 0.66 -12.57 -9.34
C GLY A 148 1.15 -11.13 -9.35
N ARG A 149 2.01 -10.82 -10.31
CA ARG A 149 2.68 -9.52 -10.45
C ARG A 149 2.32 -8.86 -11.78
N ASN A 150 1.17 -9.16 -12.36
CA ASN A 150 0.81 -8.61 -13.68
C ASN A 150 0.04 -7.29 -13.61
N CYS A 151 -0.42 -6.87 -12.42
CA CYS A 151 -1.14 -5.60 -12.24
C CYS A 151 -2.43 -5.52 -13.06
N SER A 152 -3.07 -6.65 -13.34
CA SER A 152 -4.30 -6.67 -14.13
C SER A 152 -5.47 -5.94 -13.47
N GLY A 153 -5.35 -5.60 -12.18
CA GLY A 153 -6.44 -5.09 -11.37
C GLY A 153 -7.38 -6.18 -10.86
N ASN A 154 -7.10 -7.45 -11.14
CA ASN A 154 -7.84 -8.59 -10.60
C ASN A 154 -7.18 -9.07 -9.30
N PRO A 155 -7.76 -8.77 -8.13
CA PRO A 155 -7.12 -9.06 -6.85
C PRO A 155 -7.23 -10.54 -6.44
N ALA A 156 -7.91 -11.38 -7.25
CA ALA A 156 -7.96 -12.82 -7.07
C ALA A 156 -6.72 -13.55 -7.62
N VAL A 157 -5.97 -12.91 -8.52
CA VAL A 157 -4.78 -13.50 -9.16
C VAL A 157 -3.53 -12.65 -8.98
N ASP A 158 -3.68 -11.32 -8.96
CA ASP A 158 -2.58 -10.38 -8.86
C ASP A 158 -2.61 -9.61 -7.53
N LEU A 159 -1.42 -9.21 -7.10
CA LEU A 159 -1.22 -8.22 -6.06
C LEU A 159 -1.81 -6.87 -6.50
N THR A 160 -2.37 -6.14 -5.55
CA THR A 160 -2.69 -4.73 -5.72
C THR A 160 -1.39 -3.99 -6.02
N CYS A 161 -1.40 -3.04 -6.96
CA CYS A 161 -0.20 -2.25 -7.24
C CYS A 161 -0.44 -0.75 -7.32
N PHE A 162 0.67 -0.05 -7.12
CA PHE A 162 0.89 1.35 -7.41
C PHE A 162 2.06 1.48 -8.38
N THR A 163 1.92 2.32 -9.40
CA THR A 163 2.98 2.56 -10.39
C THR A 163 3.25 4.05 -10.47
N MET A 164 4.53 4.43 -10.42
CA MET A 164 5.01 5.79 -10.60
C MET A 164 6.03 5.81 -11.74
N GLN A 165 5.95 6.84 -12.57
CA GLN A 165 6.89 7.03 -13.67
C GLN A 165 7.48 8.44 -13.61
N PHE A 166 8.77 8.56 -13.86
CA PHE A 166 9.47 9.85 -13.97
C PHE A 166 10.63 9.77 -14.95
N ILE A 167 11.17 10.93 -15.30
CA ILE A 167 12.39 11.06 -16.11
C ILE A 167 13.48 11.63 -15.20
N HIS A 168 14.68 11.08 -15.33
CA HIS A 168 15.91 11.56 -14.70
C HIS A 168 16.91 11.92 -15.80
#